data_AF-A0A4W5P3N2-F1
#
_entry.id   AF-A0A4W5P3N2-F1
#
_cell.length_a   1.000
_cell.length_b   1.000
_cell.length_c   1.000
_cell.angle_alpha   90.00
_cell.angle_beta   90.00
_cell.angle_gamma   90.00
#
_symmetry.space_group_name_H-M   'P 1'
#
loop_
_entity.id
_entity.type
_entity.pdbx_description
1 polymer ?
#
loop_
_entity_poly.entity_id
_entity_poly.type
_entity_poly.pdbx_seq_one_letter_code
_entity_poly.pdbx_strand_id
1 'polypeptide(L)' 'MILNGVCVIWKGWIDMLRLDGMGCLEFDEERAQHEDALAQAAFEDARRRTRDFEDRDRSHREDLEVRETGQAGDGVG' A
#
# COMPACT_ATOMS: atom_id res chain seq x y z
N MET A 1 20.06 -0.70 4.23
CA MET A 1 19.14 -1.57 5.00
C MET A 1 18.01 -0.72 5.55
N ILE A 2 16.90 -1.31 6.01
CA ILE A 2 15.77 -0.54 6.58
C ILE A 2 15.64 -0.90 8.05
N LEU A 3 15.68 0.10 8.94
CA LEU A 3 15.50 -0.06 10.39
C LEU A 3 14.29 0.76 10.84
N ASN A 4 13.25 0.08 11.36
CA ASN A 4 12.00 0.72 11.80
C ASN A 4 11.38 1.67 10.75
N GLY A 5 11.48 1.29 9.46
CA GLY A 5 10.99 2.12 8.35
C GLY A 5 11.95 3.19 7.86
N VAL A 6 13.15 3.32 8.42
CA VAL A 6 14.16 4.30 7.99
C VAL A 6 15.25 3.63 7.16
N CYS A 7 15.46 4.10 5.93
CA CYS A 7 16.55 3.65 5.07
C CYS A 7 17.89 4.18 5.58
N VAL A 8 18.82 3.27 5.88
CA VAL A 8 20.15 3.59 6.40
C VAL A 8 21.25 2.75 5.77
N ILE A 9 22.45 3.32 5.71
CA ILE A 9 23.70 2.64 5.40
C ILE A 9 24.49 2.51 6.71
N TRP A 10 24.87 1.28 7.06
CA TRP A 10 25.80 1.05 8.16
C TRP A 10 27.23 1.15 7.63
N LYS A 11 28.04 1.98 8.27
CA LYS A 11 29.47 2.09 7.99
C LYS A 11 30.24 1.87 9.27
N GLY A 12 31.27 1.05 9.20
CA GLY A 12 32.10 0.76 10.35
C GLY A 12 33.31 -0.08 9.97
N TRP A 13 34.15 -0.29 10.95
CA TRP A 13 35.34 -1.12 10.85
C TRP A 13 35.43 -2.02 12.08
N ILE A 14 36.17 -3.11 11.93
CA ILE A 14 36.44 -4.07 13.00
C ILE A 14 37.94 -4.38 12.98
N ASP A 15 38.57 -4.36 14.15
CA ASP A 15 39.91 -4.88 14.38
C ASP A 15 39.87 -6.42 14.39
N MET A 16 40.62 -7.07 13.50
CA MET A 16 40.60 -8.53 13.35
C MET A 16 41.32 -9.27 14.49
N LEU A 17 42.17 -8.60 15.26
CA LEU A 17 42.91 -9.19 16.38
C LEU A 17 42.14 -9.00 17.69
N ARG A 18 41.58 -7.81 17.91
CA ARG A 18 40.86 -7.45 19.14
C ARG A 18 39.37 -7.76 19.06
N LEU A 19 38.84 -7.97 17.87
CA LEU A 19 37.42 -8.21 17.58
C LEU A 19 36.51 -7.09 18.12
N ASP A 20 37.05 -5.88 18.25
CA ASP A 20 36.30 -4.67 18.56
C ASP A 20 36.30 -3.71 17.37
N GLY A 21 35.46 -2.70 17.43
CA GLY A 21 35.28 -1.79 16.31
C GLY A 21 34.28 -0.70 16.62
N MET A 22 34.09 0.18 15.65
CA MET A 22 33.10 1.26 15.72
C MET A 22 32.37 1.36 14.40
N GLY A 23 31.12 1.80 14.47
CA GLY A 23 30.33 2.10 13.30
C GLY A 23 29.22 3.10 13.60
N CYS A 24 28.72 3.72 12.54
CA CYS A 24 27.61 4.64 12.57
C CYS A 24 26.57 4.26 11.50
N LEU A 25 25.38 4.84 11.64
CA LEU A 25 24.32 4.77 10.65
C LEU A 25 24.25 6.12 9.94
N GLU A 26 24.21 6.08 8.62
CA GLU A 26 23.96 7.23 7.77
C GLU A 26 22.62 7.06 7.06
N PHE A 27 21.91 8.17 6.85
CA PHE A 27 20.66 8.14 6.09
C PHE A 27 20.94 7.84 4.61
N ASP A 28 20.16 6.92 4.04
CA ASP A 28 20.25 6.54 2.63
C ASP A 28 19.12 7.22 1.86
N GLU A 29 19.36 8.44 1.39
CA GLU A 29 18.35 9.26 0.72
C GLU A 29 17.86 8.65 -0.59
N GLU A 30 18.77 8.07 -1.38
CA GLU A 30 18.42 7.44 -2.66
C GLU A 30 17.47 6.25 -2.44
N ARG A 31 17.80 5.34 -1.51
CA ARG A 31 16.88 4.24 -1.19
C ARG A 31 15.61 4.74 -0.54
N ALA A 32 15.68 5.76 0.32
CA ALA A 32 14.48 6.31 0.95
C ALA A 32 13.48 6.80 -0.10
N GLN A 33 13.94 7.52 -1.13
CA GLN A 33 13.08 7.98 -2.23
C GLN A 33 12.50 6.82 -3.04
N HIS A 34 13.31 5.80 -3.32
CA HIS A 34 12.83 4.63 -4.06
C HIS A 34 11.78 3.82 -3.28
N GLU A 35 12.02 3.59 -1.99
CA GLU A 35 11.10 2.88 -1.10
C GLU A 35 9.82 3.69 -0.87
N ASP A 36 9.91 5.02 -0.76
CA ASP A 36 8.74 5.88 -0.63
C ASP A 36 7.86 5.82 -1.89
N ALA A 37 8.46 5.84 -3.08
CA ALA A 37 7.71 5.68 -4.34
C ALA A 37 7.01 4.31 -4.43
N LEU A 38 7.68 3.23 -4.00
CA LEU A 38 7.08 1.90 -3.94
C LEU A 38 5.93 1.83 -2.93
N ALA A 39 6.10 2.42 -1.75
CA ALA A 39 5.08 2.49 -0.72
C ALA A 39 3.85 3.28 -1.19
N GLN A 40 4.06 4.42 -1.86
CA GLN A 40 2.99 5.21 -2.47
C GLN A 40 2.23 4.39 -3.53
N ALA A 41 2.94 3.73 -4.44
CA ALA A 41 2.31 2.90 -5.46
C ALA A 41 1.48 1.75 -4.85
N ALA A 42 2.01 1.07 -3.83
CA ALA A 42 1.29 0.02 -3.13
C ALA A 42 0.04 0.55 -2.41
N PHE A 43 0.14 1.73 -1.80
CA PHE A 43 -0.98 2.39 -1.13
C PHE A 43 -2.07 2.82 -2.12
N GLU A 44 -1.70 3.41 -3.24
CA GLU A 44 -2.63 3.80 -4.30
C GLU A 44 -3.35 2.60 -4.90
N ASP A 45 -2.63 1.51 -5.16
CA ASP A 45 -3.22 0.27 -5.67
C ASP A 45 -4.18 -0.36 -4.66
N ALA A 46 -3.81 -0.40 -3.37
CA ALA A 46 -4.71 -0.84 -2.32
C ALA A 46 -5.97 0.03 -2.24
N ARG A 47 -5.81 1.36 -2.29
CA ARG A 47 -6.92 2.32 -2.28
C ARG A 47 -7.84 2.15 -3.48
N ARG A 48 -7.27 1.94 -4.68
CA ARG A 48 -8.03 1.69 -5.90
C ARG A 48 -8.84 0.41 -5.76
N ARG A 49 -8.22 -0.69 -5.32
CA ARG A 49 -8.89 -1.97 -5.10
C ARG A 49 -10.06 -1.87 -4.12
N THR A 50 -9.91 -1.11 -3.03
CA THR A 50 -11.00 -0.87 -2.07
C THR A 50 -12.14 -0.10 -2.73
N ARG A 51 -11.86 0.98 -3.47
CA ARG A 51 -12.89 1.76 -4.15
C ARG A 51 -13.63 0.93 -5.21
N ASP A 52 -12.91 0.20 -6.05
CA ASP A 52 -13.51 -0.64 -7.10
C ASP A 52 -14.43 -1.72 -6.50
N PHE A 53 -14.18 -2.15 -5.26
CA PHE A 53 -15.05 -3.07 -4.55
C PHE A 53 -16.32 -2.36 -4.05
N GLU A 54 -16.19 -1.19 -3.42
CA GLU A 54 -17.32 -0.38 -2.95
C GLU A 54 -18.25 0.04 -4.10
N ASP A 55 -17.69 0.42 -5.25
CA ASP A 55 -18.47 0.83 -6.42
C ASP A 55 -19.25 -0.35 -7.03
N ARG A 56 -18.65 -1.55 -7.05
CA ARG A 56 -19.34 -2.77 -7.51
C ARG A 56 -20.46 -3.18 -6.57
N ASP A 57 -20.24 -3.10 -5.26
CA ASP A 57 -21.28 -3.39 -4.26
C ASP A 57 -22.48 -2.45 -4.41
N ARG A 58 -22.21 -1.15 -4.60
CA ARG A 58 -23.25 -0.15 -4.86
C ARG A 58 -24.00 -0.42 -6.16
N SER A 59 -23.29 -0.63 -7.27
CA SER A 59 -23.91 -0.92 -8.57
C SER A 59 -24.78 -2.17 -8.52
N HIS A 60 -24.33 -3.22 -7.83
CA HIS A 60 -25.11 -4.44 -7.65
C HIS A 60 -26.40 -4.19 -6.86
N ARG A 61 -26.34 -3.36 -5.82
CA ARG A 61 -27.52 -2.95 -5.06
C ARG A 61 -28.50 -2.14 -5.90
N GLU A 62 -28.01 -1.15 -6.64
CA GLU A 62 -28.84 -0.31 -7.52
C GLU A 62 -29.53 -1.16 -8.60
N ASP A 63 -28.83 -2.13 -9.21
CA ASP A 63 -29.40 -3.05 -10.20
C ASP A 63 -30.52 -3.92 -9.61
N LEU A 64 -30.37 -4.39 -8.35
CA LEU A 64 -31.41 -5.13 -7.65
C LEU A 64 -32.64 -4.24 -7.39
N GLU A 65 -32.44 -3.01 -6.92
CA GLU A 65 -33.52 -2.05 -6.65
C GLU A 65 -34.27 -1.67 -7.94
N VAL A 66 -33.58 -1.53 -9.08
CA VAL A 66 -34.19 -1.30 -10.41
C VAL A 66 -35.01 -2.52 -10.88
N ARG A 67 -34.51 -3.74 -10.66
CA ARG A 67 -35.24 -4.97 -11.05
C ARG A 67 -36.49 -5.19 -10.20
N GLU A 68 -36.43 -4.89 -8.90
CA GLU A 68 -37.59 -4.95 -8.02
C GLU A 68 -38.68 -3.93 -8.40
N THR A 69 -38.28 -2.68 -8.72
CA THR A 69 -39.22 -1.64 -9.14
C THR A 69 -39.78 -1.84 -10.55
N GLY A 70 -39.00 -2.41 -11.48
CA GLY A 70 -39.44 -2.75 -12.83
C GLY A 70 -40.46 -3.90 -12.87
N GLN A 71 -40.31 -4.91 -12.00
CA GLN A 71 -41.28 -6.03 -11.91
C GLN A 71 -42.62 -5.62 -11.29
N ALA A 72 -42.65 -4.57 -10.45
CA ALA A 72 -43.90 -4.05 -9.88
C ALA A 72 -44.77 -3.29 -10.90
N GLY A 73 -44.21 -2.88 -12.05
CA GLY A 73 -44.92 -2.14 -13.10
C GLY A 73 -45.60 -2.99 -14.18
N ASP A 74 -45.20 -4.25 -14.35
CA ASP A 74 -45.64 -5.12 -15.46
C ASP A 74 -46.78 -6.09 -15.09
N GLY A 75 -47.36 -5.92 -13.89
CA GLY A 75 -48.45 -6.76 -13.35
C GLY A 75 -49.86 -6.20 -13.53
N VAL A 76 -50.05 -5.15 -14.32
CA VAL A 76 -51.38 -4.57 -14.62
C VAL A 76 -51.64 -4.68 -16.12
N GLY A 77 -52.01 -5.89 -16.56
CA GLY A 77 -52.54 -6.19 -17.89
C GLY A 77 -53.89 -6.88 -17.78
#